data_AF-A0A1V5G8E9-F1
#
_entry.id   AF-A0A1V5G8E9-F1
#
_cell.length_a   1.000
_cell.length_b   1.000
_cell.length_c   1.000
_cell.angle_alpha   90.00
_cell.angle_beta   90.00
_cell.angle_gamma   90.00
#
_symmetry.space_group_name_H-M   'P 1'
#
loop_
_entity.id
_entity.type
_entity.pdbx_description
1 polymer ?
#
loop_
_entity_poly.entity_id
_entity_poly.type
_entity_poly.pdbx_seq_one_letter_code
_entity_poly.pdbx_strand_id
1 'polypeptide(L)' 'MAPTPFTAFPMTPENDLMFEYDRNPNPMRDELLAENFHLDGESLRIPQGPGLGIEIDAQALRRFSAAWRETSAR' A
#
# COMPACT_ATOMS: atom_id res chain seq x y z
N MET A 1 -23.15 -16.74 0.52
CA MET A 1 -21.68 -16.77 0.72
C MET A 1 -21.42 -16.37 2.16
N ALA A 2 -20.54 -17.06 2.89
CA ALA A 2 -20.16 -16.59 4.24
C ALA A 2 -19.47 -15.21 4.09
N PRO A 3 -19.69 -14.26 5.01
CA PRO A 3 -18.97 -12.99 4.97
C PRO A 3 -17.47 -13.28 5.03
N THR A 4 -16.73 -12.65 4.13
CA THR A 4 -15.26 -12.65 4.11
C THR A 4 -14.80 -11.27 4.55
N PRO A 5 -14.00 -11.14 5.62
CA PRO A 5 -13.39 -12.21 6.42
C PRO A 5 -14.41 -12.98 7.28
N PHE A 6 -14.17 -14.29 7.49
CA PHE A 6 -15.00 -15.08 8.38
C PHE A 6 -14.93 -14.52 9.80
N THR A 7 -16.09 -14.32 10.40
CA THR A 7 -16.27 -13.90 11.79
C THR A 7 -17.36 -14.76 12.42
N ALA A 8 -17.18 -15.13 13.69
CA ALA A 8 -18.19 -15.88 14.44
C ALA A 8 -19.44 -15.03 14.75
N PHE A 9 -19.34 -13.71 14.69
CA PHE A 9 -20.43 -12.77 14.95
C PHE A 9 -20.36 -11.60 13.95
N PRO A 10 -21.03 -11.71 12.79
CA PRO A 10 -20.98 -10.67 11.77
C PRO A 10 -21.77 -9.43 12.21
N MET A 11 -21.10 -8.29 12.20
CA MET A 11 -21.65 -6.95 12.36
C MET A 11 -21.23 -6.10 11.16
N THR A 12 -22.20 -5.44 10.54
CA THR A 12 -21.97 -4.48 9.46
C THR A 12 -21.95 -3.08 10.07
N PRO A 13 -20.93 -2.25 9.78
CA PRO A 13 -19.88 -2.42 8.76
C PRO A 13 -18.58 -3.07 9.25
N GLU A 14 -18.48 -3.50 10.51
CA GLU A 14 -17.23 -3.94 11.16
C GLU A 14 -16.58 -5.16 10.50
N ASN A 15 -17.38 -6.00 9.85
CA ASN A 15 -16.93 -7.21 9.17
C ASN A 15 -17.05 -7.12 7.64
N ASP A 16 -17.32 -5.93 7.12
CA ASP A 16 -17.22 -5.67 5.68
C ASP A 16 -15.75 -5.54 5.25
N LEU A 17 -15.47 -5.85 3.98
CA LEU A 17 -14.16 -5.63 3.42
C LEU A 17 -13.89 -4.14 3.31
N MET A 18 -12.98 -3.65 4.14
CA MET A 18 -12.54 -2.26 4.14
C MET A 18 -11.01 -2.23 4.00
N PHE A 19 -10.51 -1.27 3.22
CA PHE A 19 -9.08 -0.97 3.15
C PHE A 19 -8.89 0.54 3.29
N GLU A 20 -7.85 0.91 4.02
CA GLU A 20 -7.41 2.30 4.06
C GLU A 20 -6.66 2.62 2.76
N TYR A 21 -7.01 3.76 2.16
CA TYR A 21 -6.32 4.26 0.97
C TYR A 21 -6.05 5.75 1.14
N ASP A 22 -4.78 6.11 1.36
CA ASP A 22 -4.35 7.50 1.40
C ASP A 22 -4.65 8.16 0.03
N ARG A 23 -5.33 9.31 0.05
CA ARG A 23 -5.62 10.13 -1.15
C ARG A 23 -4.99 11.51 -1.10
N ASN A 24 -4.21 11.81 -0.06
CA ASN A 24 -3.45 13.05 -0.02
C ASN A 24 -2.33 13.00 -1.08
N PRO A 25 -1.88 14.16 -1.59
CA PRO A 25 -0.69 14.22 -2.43
C PRO A 25 0.50 13.62 -1.69
N ASN A 26 1.10 12.56 -2.23
CA ASN A 26 2.17 11.83 -1.56
C ASN A 26 3.18 11.32 -2.61
N PRO A 27 4.25 12.08 -2.89
CA PRO A 27 5.24 11.72 -3.91
C PRO A 27 5.88 10.35 -3.70
N MET A 28 6.01 9.89 -2.45
CA MET A 28 6.54 8.55 -2.17
C MET A 28 5.56 7.46 -2.61
N ARG A 29 4.26 7.62 -2.34
CA ARG A 29 3.23 6.69 -2.84
C ARG A 29 3.15 6.75 -4.37
N ASP A 30 3.18 7.96 -4.93
CA ASP A 30 2.84 8.21 -6.32
C ASP A 30 3.99 7.84 -7.29
N GLU A 31 5.25 7.94 -6.84
CA GLU A 31 6.42 7.84 -7.73
C GLU A 31 7.40 6.72 -7.38
N LEU A 32 7.30 6.07 -6.21
CA LEU A 32 8.30 5.05 -5.81
C LEU A 32 8.17 3.73 -6.58
N LEU A 33 6.97 3.38 -7.03
CA LEU A 33 6.72 2.13 -7.73
C LEU A 33 6.81 2.32 -9.24
N ALA A 34 7.32 1.33 -9.95
CA ALA A 34 7.35 1.31 -11.41
C ALA A 34 5.92 1.24 -12.00
N GLU A 35 5.03 0.49 -11.33
CA GLU A 35 3.59 0.45 -11.61
C GLU A 35 2.85 0.72 -10.30
N ASN A 36 1.96 1.72 -10.31
CA ASN A 36 1.24 2.14 -9.10
C ASN A 36 -0.07 1.36 -8.90
N PHE A 37 -0.61 1.42 -7.70
CA PHE A 37 -1.94 0.89 -7.43
C PHE A 37 -3.00 1.79 -8.05
N HIS A 38 -3.96 1.16 -8.73
CA HIS A 38 -5.09 1.84 -9.33
C HIS A 38 -6.38 1.41 -8.65
N LEU A 39 -7.12 2.40 -8.14
CA LEU A 39 -8.46 2.22 -7.63
C LEU A 39 -9.44 2.10 -8.80
N ASP A 40 -10.06 0.94 -8.95
CA ASP A 40 -11.08 0.61 -9.96
C ASP A 40 -12.45 0.66 -9.28
N GLY A 41 -13.08 1.84 -9.29
CA GLY A 41 -14.29 2.12 -8.52
C GLY A 41 -14.04 2.09 -7.01
N GLU A 42 -14.57 1.08 -6.33
CA GLU A 42 -14.41 0.86 -4.88
C GLU A 42 -13.43 -0.29 -4.57
N SER A 43 -12.72 -0.78 -5.58
CA SER A 43 -11.86 -1.97 -5.48
C SER A 43 -10.44 -1.68 -5.92
N LEU A 44 -9.48 -2.40 -5.36
CA LEU A 44 -8.07 -2.32 -5.70
C LEU A 44 -7.56 -3.69 -6.12
N ARG A 45 -6.84 -3.74 -7.24
CA ARG A 45 -6.25 -5.00 -7.71
C ARG A 45 -4.98 -5.30 -6.93
N ILE A 46 -4.92 -6.50 -6.36
CA ILE A 46 -3.73 -6.97 -5.66
C ILE A 46 -2.67 -7.35 -6.71
N PRO A 47 -1.43 -6.85 -6.63
CA PRO A 47 -0.36 -7.24 -7.54
C PRO A 47 -0.08 -8.74 -7.45
N GLN A 48 0.20 -9.38 -8.60
CA GLN A 48 0.32 -10.84 -8.71
C GLN A 48 1.78 -11.33 -8.89
N GLY A 49 2.75 -10.42 -8.92
CA GLY A 49 4.16 -10.79 -8.98
C GLY A 49 4.66 -11.48 -7.70
N PRO A 50 5.90 -11.98 -7.68
CA PRO A 50 6.48 -12.61 -6.48
C PRO A 50 6.64 -11.61 -5.33
N GLY A 51 6.62 -12.10 -4.09
CA GLY A 51 6.79 -11.29 -2.89
C GLY A 51 5.64 -10.30 -2.69
N LEU A 52 5.95 -9.00 -2.63
CA LEU A 52 4.92 -7.95 -2.57
C LEU A 52 4.23 -7.72 -3.93
N GLY A 53 4.74 -8.33 -5.00
CA GLY A 53 4.18 -8.23 -6.34
C GLY A 53 4.39 -6.89 -7.05
N ILE A 54 5.27 -6.03 -6.51
CA ILE A 54 5.58 -4.70 -7.03
C ILE A 54 7.06 -4.57 -7.39
N GLU A 55 7.36 -3.65 -8.30
CA GLU A 55 8.73 -3.25 -8.64
C GLU A 55 9.00 -1.80 -8.21
N ILE A 56 10.20 -1.53 -7.69
CA ILE A 56 10.62 -0.21 -7.22
C ILE A 56 11.31 0.55 -8.35
N ASP A 57 10.92 1.80 -8.58
CA ASP A 57 11.69 2.72 -9.42
C ASP A 57 12.99 3.12 -8.69
N ALA A 58 14.12 2.64 -9.22
CA ALA A 58 15.43 2.89 -8.63
C ALA A 58 15.85 4.37 -8.66
N GLN A 59 15.38 5.17 -9.62
CA GLN A 59 15.63 6.61 -9.65
C GLN A 59 14.82 7.33 -8.58
N ALA A 60 13.53 7.00 -8.45
CA ALA A 60 12.68 7.57 -7.40
C ALA A 60 13.20 7.21 -6.00
N LEU A 61 13.62 5.95 -5.81
CA LEU A 61 14.24 5.50 -4.56
C LEU A 61 15.47 6.34 -4.19
N ARG A 62 16.37 6.60 -5.15
CA ARG A 62 17.56 7.45 -4.92
C ARG A 62 17.21 8.89 -4.55
N ARG A 63 16.12 9.43 -5.09
CA ARG A 63 15.65 10.79 -4.77
C ARG A 63 15.03 10.87 -3.39
N PHE A 64 14.30 9.84 -2.96
CA PHE A 64 13.63 9.79 -1.66
C PHE A 64 14.50 9.24 -0.53
N SER A 65 15.63 8.61 -0.84
CA SER A 65 16.59 8.22 0.18
C SER A 65 17.22 9.47 0.82
N ALA A 66 16.87 9.75 2.07
CA ALA A 66 17.67 10.65 2.88
C ALA A 66 19.07 10.04 3.04
N ALA A 67 20.13 10.84 2.95
CA ALA A 67 21.44 10.40 3.43
C ALA A 67 21.24 9.95 4.87
N TRP A 68 21.52 8.67 5.13
CA TRP A 68 21.41 8.09 6.46
C TRP A 68 22.29 8.93 7.38
N ARG A 69 21.68 9.79 8.19
CA ARG A 69 22.40 10.44 9.29
C ARG A 69 22.47 9.36 10.34
N GLU A 70 23.62 8.71 10.41
CA GLU A 70 24.02 7.97 11.59
C GLU A 70 23.74 8.89 12.77
N THR A 71 22.81 8.50 13.64
CA THR A 71 22.62 9.16 14.93
C THR A 71 23.87 8.83 15.72
N SER A 72 24.97 9.54 15.45
CA SER A 72 26.17 9.48 16.25
C SER A 72 25.80 9.97 17.64
N ALA A 73 25.97 9.08 18.61
CA ALA A 73 26.07 9.32 20.04
C ALA A 73 24.88 10.00 20.75
N ARG A 74 24.15 9.19 21.52
CA ARG A 74 24.05 9.41 22.97
C ARG A 74 23.95 8.09 23.71
#